data_AF-A0A4D6K1J2-F1
#
_entry.id   AF-A0A4D6K1J2-F1
#
_cell.length_a   1.000
_cell.length_b   1.000
_cell.length_c   1.000
_cell.angle_alpha   90.00
_cell.angle_beta   90.00
_cell.angle_gamma   90.00
#
_symmetry.space_group_name_H-M   'P 1'
#
loop_
_entity.id
_entity.type
_entity.pdbx_description
1 polymer ?
#
loop_
_entity_poly.entity_id
_entity_poly.type
_entity_poly.pdbx_seq_one_letter_code
_entity_poly.pdbx_strand_id
1 'polypeptide(L)'
;CSKNRLASRQSFWAELNVARLSHYNVVRVIAASACSPASQDNLGTIVMEYVGNSTLHHVIYGTGSMTTKRKDNGLSCGYEPLSIMQSLSYSWDIVAGLVFLHSQLIVHLDLKPANIFITEQNVC
;
A
#
# COMPACT_ATOMS: atom_id res chain seq x y z
N CYS A 1 -14.35 2.79 22.61
CA CYS A 1 -13.26 1.80 22.59
C CYS A 1 -11.93 2.48 22.88
N SER A 2 -11.31 2.27 24.04
CA SER A 2 -9.94 2.72 24.30
C SER A 2 -8.99 1.88 23.44
N LYS A 3 -8.29 2.51 22.48
CA LYS A 3 -7.21 1.84 21.76
C LYS A 3 -6.12 1.45 22.77
N ASN A 4 -5.64 0.21 22.71
CA ASN A 4 -4.54 -0.25 23.55
C ASN A 4 -3.28 0.57 23.25
N ARG A 5 -2.89 1.46 24.19
CA ARG A 5 -1.76 2.38 24.01
C ARG A 5 -0.43 1.66 23.76
N LEU A 6 -0.23 0.51 24.39
CA LEU A 6 0.99 -0.28 24.21
C LEU A 6 1.04 -0.85 22.79
N ALA A 7 -0.10 -1.38 22.30
CA ALA A 7 -0.20 -1.88 20.93
C ALA A 7 0.05 -0.77 19.91
N SER A 8 -0.54 0.42 20.09
CA SER A 8 -0.31 1.56 19.17
C SER A 8 1.15 2.02 19.15
N ARG A 9 1.84 2.03 20.31
CA ARG A 9 3.29 2.32 20.37
C ARG A 9 4.10 1.28 19.63
N GLN A 10 3.79 0.01 19.83
CA GLN A 10 4.48 -1.09 19.17
C GLN A 10 4.29 -1.01 17.64
N SER A 11 3.08 -0.74 17.15
CA SER A 11 2.82 -0.53 15.72
C SER A 11 3.61 0.64 15.16
N PHE A 12 3.62 1.80 15.82
CA PHE A 12 4.38 2.97 15.36
C PHE A 12 5.89 2.66 15.23
N TRP A 13 6.48 2.02 16.24
CA TRP A 13 7.90 1.66 16.17
C TRP A 13 8.18 0.54 15.16
N ALA A 14 7.25 -0.39 14.97
CA ALA A 14 7.36 -1.42 13.94
C ALA A 14 7.37 -0.82 12.53
N GLU A 15 6.55 0.20 12.27
CA GLU A 15 6.56 0.94 11.00
C GLU A 15 7.88 1.69 10.77
N LEU A 16 8.58 2.12 11.83
CA LEU A 16 9.91 2.74 11.70
C LEU A 16 11.03 1.75 11.39
N ASN A 17 10.83 0.44 11.53
CA ASN A 17 11.83 -0.55 11.11
C ASN A 17 12.11 -0.48 9.60
N VAL A 18 11.15 0.02 8.81
CA VAL A 18 11.30 0.18 7.36
C VAL A 18 11.73 1.60 6.95
N ALA A 19 12.02 2.50 7.90
CA ALA A 19 12.21 3.93 7.62
C ALA A 19 13.36 4.26 6.66
N ARG A 20 14.34 3.36 6.52
CA ARG A 20 15.51 3.54 5.65
C ARG A 20 15.48 2.66 4.39
N LEU A 21 14.38 1.98 4.16
CA LEU A 21 14.22 1.15 2.98
C LEU A 21 13.93 2.01 1.76
N SER A 22 14.55 1.64 0.64
CA SER A 22 14.36 2.29 -0.64
C SER A 22 14.36 1.24 -1.73
N HIS A 23 13.18 0.93 -2.25
CA HIS A 23 12.97 -0.01 -3.33
C HIS A 23 11.76 0.43 -4.15
N TYR A 24 11.76 0.15 -5.44
CA TYR A 24 10.72 0.64 -6.35
C TYR A 24 9.32 0.12 -5.99
N ASN A 25 9.23 -1.14 -5.55
CA ASN A 25 7.98 -1.80 -5.14
C ASN A 25 7.78 -1.85 -3.61
N VAL A 26 8.37 -0.89 -2.86
CA VAL A 26 8.14 -0.74 -1.41
C VAL A 26 7.96 0.72 -1.09
N VAL A 27 6.81 1.07 -0.50
CA VAL A 27 6.47 2.45 -0.12
C VAL A 27 7.53 3.03 0.80
N ARG A 28 8.15 4.13 0.36
CA ARG A 28 9.22 4.79 1.09
C ARG A 28 8.68 5.69 2.20
N VAL A 29 9.26 5.55 3.39
CA VAL A 29 9.11 6.53 4.46
C VAL A 29 10.00 7.74 4.16
N ILE A 30 9.40 8.93 4.07
CA ILE A 30 10.10 10.19 3.78
C ILE A 30 10.61 10.81 5.08
N ALA A 31 9.76 10.85 6.11
CA ALA A 31 10.08 11.43 7.40
C ALA A 31 9.24 10.79 8.50
N ALA A 32 9.74 10.85 9.73
CA ALA A 32 8.98 10.50 10.90
C ALA A 32 9.32 11.43 12.07
N SER A 33 8.31 11.76 12.87
CA SER A 33 8.46 12.46 14.14
C SER A 33 7.91 11.58 15.25
N ALA A 34 8.69 11.34 16.29
CA ALA A 34 8.25 10.68 17.53
C ALA A 34 7.98 11.70 18.65
N CYS A 35 8.05 13.01 18.35
CA CYS A 35 7.81 14.07 19.32
C CYS A 35 6.36 14.57 19.19
N SER A 36 5.57 14.34 20.23
CA SER A 36 4.28 15.01 20.41
C SER A 36 4.42 16.12 21.44
N PRO A 37 3.89 17.34 21.19
CA PRO A 37 3.79 18.37 22.22
C PRO A 37 3.08 17.82 23.46
N ALA A 38 3.46 18.27 24.66
CA ALA A 38 2.93 17.78 25.93
C ALA A 38 1.38 17.89 26.08
N SER A 39 0.71 18.62 25.18
CA SER A 39 -0.75 18.78 25.12
C SER A 39 -1.48 17.79 24.22
N GLN A 40 -0.77 16.98 23.43
CA GLN A 40 -1.35 16.04 22.46
C GLN A 40 -0.90 14.61 22.81
N ASP A 41 -1.87 13.71 23.04
CA ASP A 41 -1.64 12.28 23.31
C ASP A 41 -1.37 11.50 22.00
N ASN A 42 -0.54 12.07 21.13
CA ASN A 42 -0.14 11.47 19.86
C ASN A 42 1.20 10.75 20.00
N LEU A 43 1.38 9.61 19.33
CA LEU A 43 2.62 8.83 19.40
C LEU A 43 3.70 9.35 18.46
N GLY A 44 3.29 10.10 17.44
CA GLY A 44 4.16 10.60 16.40
C GLY A 44 3.42 10.74 15.06
N THR A 45 4.16 11.11 14.03
CA THR A 45 3.67 11.21 12.66
C THR A 45 4.67 10.54 11.74
N ILE A 46 4.19 9.68 10.85
CA ILE A 46 4.98 9.09 9.76
C ILE A 46 4.50 9.69 8.46
N VAL A 47 5.43 10.22 7.68
CA VAL A 47 5.19 10.74 6.33
C VAL A 47 5.80 9.76 5.35
N MET A 48 4.96 9.18 4.51
CA MET A 48 5.34 8.25 3.45
C MET A 48 5.18 8.92 2.10
N GLU A 49 5.80 8.35 1.07
CA GLU A 49 5.53 8.78 -0.29
C GLU A 49 4.07 8.53 -0.67
N TYR A 50 3.57 9.43 -1.52
CA TYR A 50 2.25 9.27 -2.11
C TYR A 50 2.38 8.43 -3.38
N VAL A 51 1.83 7.22 -3.35
CA VAL A 51 1.92 6.25 -4.47
C VAL A 51 0.75 6.42 -5.46
N GLY A 52 -0.44 6.68 -4.96
CA GLY A 52 -1.66 6.81 -5.75
C GLY A 52 -2.93 6.66 -4.91
N ASN A 53 -4.08 6.87 -5.54
CA ASN A 53 -5.39 6.78 -4.89
C ASN A 53 -6.04 5.40 -4.93
N SER A 54 -5.32 4.38 -5.46
CA SER A 54 -5.87 3.04 -5.66
C SER A 54 -5.00 1.98 -4.99
N THR A 55 -5.62 0.86 -4.65
CA THR A 55 -4.94 -0.33 -4.15
C THR A 55 -5.30 -1.53 -5.00
N LEU A 56 -4.52 -2.59 -4.92
CA LEU A 56 -4.83 -3.83 -5.62
C LEU A 56 -6.21 -4.39 -5.23
N HIS A 57 -6.67 -4.12 -4.00
CA HIS A 57 -8.05 -4.43 -3.59
C HIS A 57 -9.09 -3.72 -4.46
N HIS A 58 -8.90 -2.43 -4.74
CA HIS A 58 -9.80 -1.69 -5.64
C HIS A 58 -9.72 -2.22 -7.08
N VAL A 59 -8.55 -2.65 -7.54
CA VAL A 59 -8.41 -3.22 -8.88
C VAL A 59 -9.08 -4.61 -8.98
N ILE A 60 -8.97 -5.45 -7.95
CA ILE A 60 -9.52 -6.82 -7.96
C ILE A 60 -11.01 -6.85 -7.61
N TYR A 61 -11.53 -5.93 -6.80
CA TYR A 61 -12.90 -5.97 -6.27
C TYR A 61 -13.71 -4.69 -6.50
N GLY A 62 -13.06 -3.58 -6.85
CA GLY A 62 -13.69 -2.27 -7.02
C GLY A 62 -14.29 -2.10 -8.42
N THR A 63 -15.57 -2.45 -8.54
CA THR A 63 -16.36 -2.23 -9.76
C THR A 63 -16.68 -0.74 -9.94
N GLY A 64 -16.01 -0.08 -10.90
CA GLY A 64 -16.52 1.10 -11.62
C GLY A 64 -15.95 2.48 -11.23
N SER A 65 -14.79 2.85 -11.78
CA SER A 65 -14.45 4.21 -12.28
C SER A 65 -12.93 4.44 -12.26
N MET A 66 -12.21 3.99 -13.29
CA MET A 66 -10.94 4.64 -13.73
C MET A 66 -10.35 4.04 -15.03
N THR A 67 -10.97 3.04 -15.67
CA THR A 67 -10.69 2.81 -17.09
C THR A 67 -11.50 3.82 -17.88
N THR A 68 -10.80 4.78 -18.48
CA THR A 68 -11.29 5.68 -19.53
C THR A 68 -12.41 5.02 -20.33
N LYS A 69 -13.64 5.54 -20.19
CA LYS A 69 -14.79 5.16 -21.02
C LYS A 69 -14.39 5.25 -22.49
N ARG A 70 -14.04 4.13 -23.12
CA ARG A 70 -14.30 3.97 -24.54
C ARG A 70 -15.83 3.90 -24.64
N LYS A 71 -16.42 4.91 -25.27
CA LYS A 71 -17.78 4.82 -25.79
C LYS A 71 -17.84 3.54 -26.62
N ASP A 72 -18.60 2.56 -26.17
CA ASP A 72 -19.55 1.90 -27.05
C ASP A 72 -20.73 1.34 -26.27
N ASN A 73 -21.88 1.39 -26.93
CA ASN A 73 -23.22 1.32 -26.38
C ASN A 73 -23.62 -0.09 -25.94
N GLY A 74 -23.36 -0.46 -24.69
CA GLY A 74 -23.87 -1.71 -24.13
C GLY A 74 -23.82 -1.71 -22.62
N LEU A 75 -24.96 -1.91 -22.00
CA LEU A 75 -25.18 -2.00 -20.56
C LEU A 75 -24.47 -3.24 -19.98
N SER A 76 -23.15 -3.21 -19.80
CA SER A 76 -22.43 -4.27 -19.07
C SER A 76 -22.07 -3.76 -17.69
N CYS A 77 -22.97 -3.98 -16.74
CA CYS A 77 -22.69 -3.95 -15.31
C CYS A 77 -21.90 -5.23 -14.94
N GLY A 78 -20.68 -5.34 -15.44
CA GLY A 78 -19.83 -6.51 -15.29
C GLY A 78 -18.52 -6.16 -14.60
N TYR A 79 -18.16 -6.97 -13.62
CA TYR A 79 -16.79 -7.12 -13.14
C TYR A 79 -15.90 -7.54 -14.33
N GLU A 80 -14.95 -6.71 -14.74
CA GLU A 80 -13.92 -7.13 -15.70
C GLU A 80 -12.76 -7.74 -14.91
N PRO A 81 -12.50 -9.05 -15.05
CA PRO A 81 -11.37 -9.69 -14.38
C PRO A 81 -10.05 -9.07 -14.83
N LEU A 82 -9.05 -9.09 -13.95
CA LEU A 82 -7.69 -8.76 -14.34
C LEU A 82 -7.23 -9.60 -15.53
N SER A 83 -6.64 -8.95 -16.54
CA SER A 83 -6.00 -9.69 -17.63
C SER A 83 -4.84 -10.53 -17.08
N ILE A 84 -4.51 -11.63 -17.77
CA ILE A 84 -3.36 -12.47 -17.42
C ILE A 84 -2.07 -11.65 -17.39
N MET A 85 -1.90 -10.71 -18.34
CA MET A 85 -0.72 -9.84 -18.40
C MET A 85 -0.61 -8.92 -17.19
N GLN A 86 -1.71 -8.29 -16.76
CA GLN A 86 -1.70 -7.45 -15.55
C GLN A 86 -1.46 -8.28 -14.29
N SER A 87 -2.05 -9.47 -14.21
CA SER A 87 -1.87 -10.38 -13.08
C SER A 87 -0.40 -10.79 -12.93
N LEU A 88 0.27 -11.12 -14.05
CA LEU A 88 1.70 -11.42 -14.07
C LEU A 88 2.55 -10.21 -13.69
N SER A 89 2.22 -9.02 -14.21
CA SER A 89 2.94 -7.78 -13.90
C SER A 89 2.88 -7.47 -12.40
N TYR A 90 1.69 -7.46 -11.80
CA TYR A 90 1.56 -7.20 -10.36
C TYR A 90 2.21 -8.28 -9.52
N SER A 91 2.11 -9.54 -9.92
CA SER A 91 2.78 -10.63 -9.20
C SER A 91 4.30 -10.44 -9.21
N TRP A 92 4.86 -10.00 -10.33
CA TRP A 92 6.29 -9.71 -10.45
C TRP A 92 6.72 -8.59 -9.50
N ASP A 93 6.01 -7.47 -9.52
CA ASP A 93 6.28 -6.30 -8.68
C ASP A 93 6.19 -6.63 -7.18
N ILE A 94 5.13 -7.36 -6.77
CA ILE A 94 4.96 -7.81 -5.38
C ILE A 94 6.12 -8.72 -4.96
N VAL A 95 6.50 -9.68 -5.81
CA VAL A 95 7.62 -10.60 -5.52
C VAL A 95 8.93 -9.82 -5.43
N ALA A 96 9.17 -8.84 -6.31
CA ALA A 96 10.36 -7.99 -6.24
C ALA A 96 10.44 -7.24 -4.91
N GLY A 97 9.33 -6.63 -4.46
CA GLY A 97 9.24 -5.97 -3.16
C GLY A 97 9.49 -6.93 -1.99
N LEU A 98 8.90 -8.12 -2.02
CA LEU A 98 9.09 -9.13 -0.97
C LEU A 98 10.53 -9.68 -0.92
N VAL A 99 11.15 -9.94 -2.07
CA VAL A 99 12.55 -10.36 -2.13
C VAL A 99 13.45 -9.30 -1.50
N PHE A 100 13.21 -8.03 -1.80
CA PHE A 100 13.93 -6.93 -1.17
C PHE A 100 13.70 -6.89 0.35
N LEU A 101 12.46 -6.94 0.84
CA LEU A 101 12.17 -6.96 2.28
C LEU A 101 12.85 -8.14 2.99
N HIS A 102 12.77 -9.33 2.42
CA HIS A 102 13.38 -10.54 2.98
C HIS A 102 14.91 -10.46 3.00
N SER A 103 15.54 -9.79 2.03
CA SER A 103 16.99 -9.51 2.05
C SER A 103 17.42 -8.64 3.24
N GLN A 104 16.48 -7.86 3.81
CA GLN A 104 16.68 -7.02 4.98
C GLN A 104 16.17 -7.69 6.28
N LEU A 105 15.84 -8.99 6.23
CA LEU A 105 15.28 -9.77 7.34
C LEU A 105 13.93 -9.25 7.85
N ILE A 106 13.14 -8.63 6.97
CA ILE A 106 11.83 -8.07 7.31
C ILE A 106 10.74 -8.93 6.68
N VAL A 107 9.80 -9.40 7.50
CA VAL A 107 8.60 -10.12 7.06
C VAL A 107 7.41 -9.17 7.14
N HIS A 108 6.62 -9.05 6.07
CA HIS A 108 5.49 -8.10 6.01
C HIS A 108 4.35 -8.45 6.99
N LEU A 109 4.07 -9.75 7.21
CA LEU A 109 3.06 -10.31 8.13
C LEU A 109 1.57 -9.99 7.85
N ASP A 110 1.26 -8.92 7.12
CA ASP A 110 -0.10 -8.54 6.73
C ASP A 110 -0.22 -8.31 5.21
N LEU A 111 0.37 -9.19 4.40
CA LEU A 111 0.32 -9.05 2.94
C LEU A 111 -1.10 -9.38 2.44
N LYS A 112 -1.77 -8.38 1.87
CA LYS A 112 -3.12 -8.49 1.31
C LYS A 112 -3.34 -7.40 0.26
N PRO A 113 -4.34 -7.54 -0.66
CA PRO A 113 -4.57 -6.58 -1.73
C PRO A 113 -4.79 -5.13 -1.25
N ALA A 114 -5.29 -4.93 -0.02
CA ALA A 114 -5.51 -3.60 0.55
C ALA A 114 -4.22 -2.89 0.96
N ASN A 115 -3.12 -3.62 1.14
CA ASN A 115 -1.81 -3.10 1.53
C ASN A 115 -0.85 -2.97 0.33
N ILE A 116 -1.34 -3.19 -0.90
CA ILE A 116 -0.59 -3.00 -2.15
C ILE A 116 -1.17 -1.78 -2.86
N PHE A 117 -0.40 -0.71 -2.98
CA PHE A 117 -0.82 0.51 -3.69
C PHE A 117 -0.56 0.38 -5.18
N ILE A 118 -1.39 1.03 -6.00
CA ILE A 118 -1.21 1.07 -7.45
C ILE A 118 -0.92 2.51 -7.87
N THR A 119 0.20 2.69 -8.56
CA THR A 119 0.58 3.98 -9.16
C THR A 119 -0.32 4.32 -10.35
N GLU A 120 -0.31 5.59 -10.78
CA GLU A 120 -1.00 6.02 -12.00
C GLU A 120 -0.46 5.33 -13.26
N GLN A 121 0.80 4.85 -13.21
CA GLN A 121 1.43 4.09 -14.29
C GLN A 121 1.10 2.59 -14.23
N ASN A 122 0.19 2.18 -13.34
CA ASN A 122 -0.28 0.81 -13.21
C ASN A 122 0.81 -0.19 -12.79
N VAL A 123 1.70 0.26 -11.92
CA VAL A 123 2.76 -0.50 -11.24
C VAL A 123 2.44 -0.54 -9.74
N CYS A 124 2.75 -1.66 -9.07
CA CYS A 124 2.55 -1.81 -7.63
C CYS A 124 3.85 -1.92 -6.82
#